data_AF-A0ABD5MRW1-F1
#
_entry.id   AF-A0ABD5MRW1-F1
#
_cell.length_a   1.000
_cell.length_b   1.000
_cell.length_c   1.000
_cell.angle_alpha   90.00
_cell.angle_beta   90.00
_cell.angle_gamma   90.00
#
_symmetry.space_group_name_H-M   'P 1'
#
loop_
_entity.id
_entity.type
_entity.pdbx_description
1 polymer ?
#
loop_
_entity_poly.entity_id
_entity_poly.type
_entity_poly.pdbx_seq_one_letter_code
_entity_poly.pdbx_strand_id
1 'polypeptide(L)'
;MFRREITQRIVELWGLGYTAEETVRKLRENNNIKISLHTVYNKRNSLTAQEMINELQREQLKDIAATASPALRLKYRNELLKILLPIKMEQNMRIEGGPTLVEIVDNSKLSENTV
;
A
#
# COMPACT_ATOMS: atom_id res chain seq x y z
N MET A 1 11.79 9.84 24.63
CA MET A 1 12.15 9.84 23.19
C MET A 1 12.14 8.44 22.53
N PHE A 2 11.91 7.33 23.25
CA PHE A 2 12.02 5.94 22.70
C PHE A 2 10.83 5.40 21.87
N ARG A 3 9.64 6.02 21.92
CA ARG A 3 8.42 5.40 21.34
C ARG A 3 8.38 5.39 19.82
N ARG A 4 9.02 6.35 19.15
CA ARG A 4 9.03 6.47 17.69
C ARG A 4 10.03 5.50 17.05
N GLU A 5 11.19 5.32 17.68
CA GLU A 5 12.25 4.45 17.20
C GLU A 5 11.83 2.96 17.16
N ILE A 6 11.10 2.49 18.18
CA ILE A 6 10.58 1.12 18.18
C ILE A 6 9.51 0.94 17.10
N THR A 7 8.60 1.92 16.93
CA THR A 7 7.60 1.88 15.86
C THR A 7 8.27 1.83 14.49
N GLN A 8 9.31 2.63 14.28
CA GLN A 8 10.06 2.68 13.04
C GLN A 8 10.64 1.30 12.68
N ARG A 9 11.38 0.69 13.60
CA ARG A 9 12.00 -0.63 13.36
C ARG A 9 10.95 -1.72 13.11
N ILE A 10 9.79 -1.64 13.77
CA ILE A 10 8.66 -2.54 13.51
C ILE A 10 8.13 -2.35 12.08
N VAL A 11 8.00 -1.11 11.62
CA VAL A 11 7.52 -0.79 10.26
C VAL A 11 8.54 -1.23 9.20
N GLU A 12 9.84 -1.00 9.43
CA GLU A 12 10.92 -1.44 8.53
C GLU A 12 10.91 -2.97 8.35
N LEU A 13 10.87 -3.73 9.45
CA LEU A 13 10.79 -5.19 9.39
C LEU A 13 9.48 -5.66 8.73
N TRP A 14 8.37 -4.97 8.96
CA TRP A 14 7.13 -5.30 8.28
C TRP A 14 7.20 -5.03 6.76
N GLY A 15 7.82 -3.93 6.34
CA GLY A 15 8.06 -3.62 4.92
C GLY A 15 8.96 -4.63 4.22
N LEU A 16 9.87 -5.29 4.96
CA LEU A 16 10.68 -6.41 4.47
C LEU A 16 9.92 -7.74 4.36
N GLY A 17 8.64 -7.77 4.74
CA GLY A 17 7.79 -8.96 4.65
C GLY A 17 7.80 -9.86 5.89
N TYR A 18 8.43 -9.43 7.00
CA TYR A 18 8.43 -10.23 8.23
C TYR A 18 7.05 -10.27 8.89
N THR A 19 6.65 -11.44 9.36
CA THR A 19 5.47 -11.62 10.20
C THR A 19 5.66 -10.95 11.57
N ALA A 20 4.58 -10.79 12.34
CA ALA A 20 4.67 -10.16 13.66
C ALA A 20 5.56 -10.96 14.63
N GLU A 21 5.51 -12.29 14.56
CA GLU A 21 6.34 -13.19 15.38
C GLU A 21 7.82 -13.08 15.00
N GLU A 22 8.11 -13.07 13.71
CA GLU A 22 9.47 -12.88 13.20
C GLU A 22 10.02 -11.49 13.53
N THR A 23 9.16 -10.47 13.55
CA THR A 23 9.53 -9.12 13.96
C THR A 23 9.98 -9.09 15.42
N VAL A 24 9.27 -9.79 16.32
CA VAL A 24 9.68 -9.94 17.73
C VAL A 24 11.04 -10.63 17.82
N ARG A 25 11.23 -11.73 17.07
CA ARG A 25 12.50 -12.46 17.05
C ARG A 25 13.65 -11.57 16.55
N LYS A 26 13.47 -10.87 15.43
CA LYS A 26 14.48 -10.00 14.83
C LYS A 26 14.83 -8.80 15.71
N LEU A 27 13.85 -8.18 16.36
CA LEU A 27 14.12 -7.08 17.29
C LEU A 27 14.90 -7.55 18.53
N ARG A 28 14.67 -8.78 18.97
CA ARG A 28 15.42 -9.38 20.06
C ARG A 28 16.86 -9.69 19.64
N GLU A 29 17.05 -10.28 18.47
CA GLU A 29 18.37 -10.69 17.94
C GLU A 29 19.25 -9.50 17.56
N ASN A 30 18.72 -8.55 16.78
CA ASN A 30 19.52 -7.51 16.15
C ASN A 30 19.65 -6.26 17.02
N ASN A 31 18.67 -6.01 17.88
CA ASN A 31 18.57 -4.74 18.60
C ASN A 31 18.54 -4.90 20.12
N ASN A 32 18.56 -6.13 20.63
CA ASN A 32 18.39 -6.46 22.05
C ASN A 32 17.10 -5.85 22.65
N ILE A 33 16.07 -5.66 21.83
CA ILE A 33 14.78 -5.10 22.23
C ILE A 33 13.82 -6.24 22.53
N LYS A 34 13.35 -6.31 23.78
CA LYS A 34 12.29 -7.25 24.19
C LYS A 34 10.94 -6.54 24.16
N ILE A 35 10.08 -6.95 23.24
CA ILE A 35 8.69 -6.47 23.15
C ILE A 35 7.74 -7.65 22.99
N SER A 36 6.50 -7.48 23.46
CA SER A 36 5.46 -8.48 23.29
C SER A 36 4.89 -8.46 21.87
N LEU A 37 4.38 -9.60 21.43
CA LEU A 37 3.68 -9.72 20.15
C LEU A 37 2.49 -8.75 20.05
N HIS A 38 1.73 -8.60 21.14
CA HIS A 38 0.64 -7.63 21.23
C HIS A 38 1.13 -6.19 20.97
N THR A 39 2.31 -5.83 21.49
CA THR A 39 2.91 -4.52 21.23
C THR A 39 3.22 -4.33 19.73
N VAL A 40 3.71 -5.36 19.05
CA VAL A 40 3.97 -5.30 17.60
C VAL A 40 2.69 -5.01 16.82
N TYR A 41 1.61 -5.74 17.10
CA TYR A 41 0.32 -5.50 16.44
C TYR A 41 -0.22 -4.10 16.68
N ASN A 42 -0.21 -3.64 17.94
CA ASN A 42 -0.67 -2.28 18.28
C ASN A 42 0.17 -1.21 17.58
N LYS A 43 1.48 -1.43 17.46
CA LYS A 43 2.39 -0.48 16.81
C LYS A 43 2.20 -0.46 15.30
N ARG A 44 2.01 -1.61 14.64
CA ARG A 44 1.70 -1.68 13.21
C ARG A 44 0.42 -0.93 12.85
N ASN A 45 -0.57 -0.96 13.74
CA ASN A 45 -1.85 -0.27 13.55
C ASN A 45 -1.88 1.16 14.12
N SER A 46 -0.76 1.67 14.62
CA SER A 46 -0.72 3.01 15.21
C SER A 46 -0.70 4.10 14.12
N LEU A 47 -1.27 5.27 14.42
CA LEU A 47 -1.24 6.42 13.51
C LEU A 47 0.19 6.77 13.07
N THR A 48 1.14 6.70 13.99
CA THR A 48 2.56 6.93 13.70
C THR A 48 3.12 5.93 12.68
N ALA A 49 2.71 4.66 12.74
CA ALA A 49 3.12 3.69 11.73
C ALA A 49 2.49 3.99 10.37
N GLN A 50 1.22 4.42 10.34
CA GLN A 50 0.56 4.83 9.11
C GLN A 50 1.24 6.04 8.47
N GLU A 51 1.60 7.05 9.25
CA GLU A 51 2.36 8.22 8.78
C GLU A 51 3.71 7.80 8.17
N MET A 52 4.42 6.88 8.82
CA MET A 52 5.70 6.35 8.31
C MET A 52 5.54 5.57 7.01
N ILE A 53 4.50 4.74 6.90
CA ILE A 53 4.20 3.99 5.69
C ILE A 53 3.85 4.94 4.54
N ASN A 54 3.06 5.97 4.80
CA ASN A 54 2.69 6.96 3.78
C ASN A 54 3.91 7.71 3.26
N GLU A 55 4.86 8.07 4.13
CA GLU A 55 6.10 8.72 3.71
C GLU A 55 6.97 7.79 2.85
N LEU A 56 7.16 6.54 3.28
CA LEU A 56 7.90 5.53 2.50
C LEU A 56 7.27 5.29 1.12
N GLN A 57 5.94 5.26 1.04
CA GLN A 57 5.23 5.16 -0.24
C GLN A 57 5.47 6.39 -1.12
N ARG A 58 5.47 7.59 -0.53
CA ARG A 58 5.72 8.83 -1.26
C ARG A 58 7.14 8.88 -1.82
N GLU A 59 8.14 8.49 -1.03
CA GLU A 59 9.53 8.35 -1.47
C GLU A 59 9.64 7.34 -2.60
N GLN A 60 9.04 6.16 -2.46
CA GLN A 60 9.05 5.15 -3.50
C GLN A 60 8.41 5.64 -4.81
N LEU A 61 7.29 6.38 -4.73
CA LEU A 61 6.66 6.98 -5.90
C LEU A 61 7.56 8.02 -6.58
N LYS A 62 8.29 8.82 -5.79
CA LYS A 62 9.26 9.79 -6.30
C LYS A 62 10.41 9.07 -7.01
N ASP A 63 10.93 7.99 -6.45
CA ASP A 63 12.01 7.21 -7.06
C ASP A 63 11.56 6.50 -8.36
N ILE A 64 10.35 5.95 -8.36
CA ILE A 64 9.73 5.38 -9.57
C ILE A 64 9.54 6.46 -10.65
N ALA A 65 9.08 7.65 -10.28
CA ALA A 65 8.90 8.76 -11.20
C ALA A 65 10.24 9.28 -11.75
N ALA A 66 11.28 9.30 -10.91
CA ALA A 66 12.65 9.67 -11.28
C ALA A 66 13.36 8.60 -12.13
N THR A 67 12.83 7.37 -12.17
CA THR A 67 13.40 6.29 -12.96
C THR A 67 13.24 6.58 -14.46
N ALA A 68 14.38 6.63 -15.18
CA ALA A 68 14.45 6.98 -16.59
C ALA A 68 13.81 5.94 -17.53
N SER A 69 13.69 4.68 -17.10
CA SER A 69 13.09 3.60 -17.88
C SER A 69 11.56 3.57 -17.75
N PRO A 70 10.80 3.86 -18.82
CA PRO A 70 9.33 3.87 -18.79
C PRO A 70 8.70 2.50 -18.46
N ALA A 71 9.37 1.41 -18.87
CA ALA A 71 8.88 0.05 -18.65
C ALA A 71 8.89 -0.35 -17.16
N LEU A 72 9.93 0.05 -16.43
CA LEU A 72 10.02 -0.17 -14.98
C LEU A 72 8.97 0.64 -14.23
N ARG A 73 8.73 1.89 -14.66
CA ARG A 73 7.69 2.76 -14.10
C ARG A 73 6.29 2.13 -14.21
N LEU A 74 5.97 1.57 -15.38
CA LEU A 74 4.71 0.87 -15.64
C LEU A 74 4.57 -0.43 -14.82
N LYS A 75 5.65 -1.21 -14.69
CA LYS A 75 5.65 -2.45 -13.88
C LYS A 75 5.34 -2.15 -12.41
N TYR A 76 6.03 -1.19 -11.79
CA TYR A 76 5.81 -0.86 -10.39
C TYR A 76 4.45 -0.17 -10.14
N ARG A 77 3.96 0.64 -11.09
CA ARG A 77 2.58 1.16 -11.07
C ARG A 77 1.56 0.03 -10.97
N ASN A 78 1.72 -1.01 -11.78
CA ASN A 78 0.76 -2.13 -11.82
C ASN A 78 0.80 -2.98 -10.55
N GLU A 79 1.97 -3.19 -9.95
CA GLU A 79 2.09 -3.90 -8.67
C GLU A 79 1.50 -3.08 -7.50
N LEU A 80 1.67 -1.76 -7.49
CA LEU A 80 1.02 -0.87 -6.51
C LEU A 80 -0.51 -0.90 -6.63
N LEU A 81 -1.04 -0.89 -7.85
CA LEU A 81 -2.48 -0.98 -8.06
C LEU A 81 -3.08 -2.29 -7.56
N LYS A 82 -2.35 -3.41 -7.62
CA LYS A 82 -2.81 -4.70 -7.05
C LYS A 82 -2.90 -4.69 -5.52
N ILE A 83 -2.04 -3.92 -4.86
CA ILE A 83 -2.03 -3.80 -3.39
C ILE A 83 -3.08 -2.78 -2.93
N LEU A 84 -3.26 -1.69 -3.69
CA LEU A 84 -4.14 -0.58 -3.32
C LEU A 84 -5.60 -0.77 -3.74
N LEU A 85 -5.87 -1.47 -4.83
CA LEU A 85 -7.22 -1.87 -5.19
C LEU A 85 -7.55 -3.12 -4.37
N PRO A 86 -8.44 -3.03 -3.37
CA PRO A 86 -8.84 -4.21 -2.62
C PRO A 86 -9.38 -5.23 -3.62
N ILE A 87 -9.11 -6.52 -3.36
CA ILE A 87 -9.72 -7.69 -4.02
C ILE A 87 -11.23 -7.72 -3.66
N LYS A 88 -11.96 -6.66 -3.97
CA LYS A 88 -13.41 -6.52 -3.81
C LYS A 88 -14.13 -6.60 -5.17
N MET A 89 -13.41 -6.67 -6.28
CA MET A 89 -14.06 -6.95 -7.57
C MET A 89 -14.48 -8.42 -7.71
N GLU A 90 -13.80 -9.37 -7.04
CA GLU A 90 -14.23 -10.79 -7.08
C GLU A 90 -15.48 -11.07 -6.23
N GLN A 91 -15.80 -10.23 -5.23
CA GLN A 91 -17.05 -10.37 -4.47
C GLN A 91 -18.28 -9.80 -5.19
N ASN A 92 -18.10 -8.95 -6.21
CA ASN A 92 -19.23 -8.40 -6.99
C ASN A 92 -19.49 -9.16 -8.31
N MET A 93 -18.61 -10.07 -8.75
CA MET A 93 -18.85 -10.91 -9.94
C MET A 93 -19.63 -12.20 -9.63
N ARG A 94 -20.06 -12.42 -8.38
CA ARG A 94 -20.98 -13.50 -7.99
C ARG A 94 -22.39 -12.99 -7.67
N ILE A 95 -22.80 -11.86 -8.24
CA ILE A 95 -24.22 -11.53 -8.32
C ILE A 95 -24.71 -12.16 -9.63
N GLU A 96 -25.19 -13.40 -9.50
CA GLU A 96 -25.99 -14.06 -10.52
C GLU A 96 -27.19 -13.17 -10.88
N GLY A 97 -27.28 -12.79 -12.17
CA GLY A 97 -28.54 -12.39 -12.79
C GLY A 97 -28.60 -10.97 -13.36
N GLY A 98 -28.12 -10.80 -14.60
CA GLY A 98 -28.61 -9.76 -15.51
C GLY A 98 -27.52 -9.07 -16.34
N PRO A 99 -27.65 -8.99 -17.69
CA PRO A 99 -26.68 -8.29 -18.52
C PRO A 99 -26.90 -6.77 -18.40
N THR A 100 -26.09 -6.09 -17.59
CA THR A 100 -26.00 -4.63 -17.71
C THR A 100 -24.96 -4.31 -18.78
N LEU A 101 -25.45 -4.07 -19.99
CA LEU A 101 -24.68 -3.50 -21.10
C LEU A 101 -24.30 -2.09 -20.67
N VAL A 102 -23.06 -1.91 -20.19
CA VAL A 102 -22.53 -0.59 -19.87
C VAL A 102 -22.15 0.06 -21.21
N GLU A 103 -23.04 0.88 -21.75
CA GLU A 103 -22.71 1.76 -22.87
C GLU A 103 -21.65 2.76 -22.42
N ILE A 104 -20.49 2.71 -23.07
CA ILE A 104 -19.45 3.72 -22.92
C ILE A 104 -19.95 4.96 -23.65
N VAL A 105 -20.50 5.92 -22.90
CA VAL A 105 -20.86 7.22 -23.45
C VAL A 105 -19.57 8.03 -23.66
N ASP A 106 -19.16 8.14 -24.92
CA ASP A 106 -18.05 8.96 -25.36
C ASP A 106 -18.46 10.45 -25.38
N ASN A 107 -18.03 11.20 -24.37
CA ASN A 107 -18.32 12.64 -24.24
C ASN A 107 -17.41 13.54 -25.09
N SER A 108 -16.62 12.99 -26.03
CA SER A 108 -15.66 13.76 -26.84
C SER A 108 -16.27 14.71 -27.89
N LYS A 109 -17.61 14.79 -28.00
CA LYS A 109 -18.31 15.65 -28.99
C LYS A 109 -19.15 16.79 -28.41
N LEU A 110 -19.00 17.13 -27.14
CA LEU A 110 -19.73 18.25 -26.51
C LEU A 110 -18.98 19.59 -26.67
N SER A 111 -18.64 19.98 -27.90
CA SER A 111 -18.30 21.37 -28.21
C SER A 111 -18.47 21.66 -29.69
N GLU A 112 -19.71 21.74 -30.17
CA GLU A 112 -20.06 22.50 -31.38
C GLU A 112 -21.59 22.60 -31.47
N ASN A 113 -22.14 23.64 -30.84
CA ASN A 113 -23.22 24.47 -31.38
C ASN A 113 -23.72 25.44 -30.30
N THR A 114 -23.26 26.67 -30.41
CA THR A 114 -24.01 27.82 -29.91
C THR A 114 -23.97 28.85 -31.04
N VAL A 115 -25.02 28.87 -31.84
CA VAL A 115 -25.41 30.01 -32.68
C VAL A 115 -26.79 30.41 -32.23
#